data_AF-A0A3D0QD36-F1
#
_entry.id   AF-A0A3D0QD36-F1
#
_cell.length_a   1.000
_cell.length_b   1.000
_cell.length_c   1.000
_cell.angle_alpha   90.00
_cell.angle_beta   90.00
_cell.angle_gamma   90.00
#
_symmetry.space_group_name_H-M   'P 1'
#
loop_
_entity.id
_entity.type
_entity.pdbx_description
1 polymer ?
#
loop_
_entity_poly.entity_id
_entity_poly.type
_entity_poly.pdbx_seq_one_letter_code
_entity_poly.pdbx_strand_id
1 'polypeptide(L)'
;RTARGSQSQFNYRVTPYSGGSDHMMFIDRKIPGMMMGHGPDYTHHTSDDTPDKVDPVELQRSEVIASGTVYYLSNLDEAQAADLVRLCAANAAKRTGDASRLAAQLVSNAQESRLPEALQEALITVGESGRVGLQALGSIVWYNNGKETRDAVQVMQTKAAEDLKFVSNLLKRQAASRNAGKSVAEAGGETDIRVPVRTTRGPLDFGLPESKLSHDDAAKSSGRHQLNGDIRFEAVNFIDGKRTVSEIEKALIGEFGRQAFKGVDRFIEDLVKVGVVRWK
;
A
#
# COMPACT_ATOMS: atom_id res chain seq x y z
N ARG A 1 -28.04 -22.79 1.55
CA ARG A 1 -28.32 -22.57 0.11
C ARG A 1 -29.76 -22.09 0.01
N THR A 2 -30.02 -20.98 -0.66
CA THR A 2 -31.36 -20.41 -0.82
C THR A 2 -31.86 -20.61 -2.24
N ALA A 3 -33.18 -20.65 -2.45
CA ALA A 3 -33.77 -20.93 -3.77
C ALA A 3 -33.54 -19.82 -4.82
N ARG A 4 -33.12 -18.61 -4.39
CA ARG A 4 -32.92 -17.43 -5.28
C ARG A 4 -31.48 -16.94 -5.35
N GLY A 5 -30.55 -17.51 -4.58
CA GLY A 5 -29.16 -17.05 -4.58
C GLY A 5 -28.29 -17.76 -5.60
N SER A 6 -27.18 -17.14 -5.98
CA SER A 6 -26.24 -17.73 -6.93
C SER A 6 -25.71 -19.07 -6.44
N GLN A 7 -25.60 -20.00 -7.39
CA GLN A 7 -24.98 -21.31 -7.17
C GLN A 7 -23.50 -21.33 -7.54
N SER A 8 -22.97 -20.21 -8.03
CA SER A 8 -21.57 -20.08 -8.42
C SER A 8 -20.64 -20.16 -7.21
N GLN A 9 -19.41 -20.58 -7.49
CA GLN A 9 -18.31 -20.44 -6.54
C GLN A 9 -18.14 -18.96 -6.18
N PHE A 10 -17.71 -18.70 -4.94
CA PHE A 10 -17.51 -17.33 -4.49
C PHE A 10 -16.29 -16.73 -5.19
N ASN A 11 -16.54 -15.82 -6.12
CA ASN A 11 -15.51 -15.20 -6.94
C ASN A 11 -14.99 -13.94 -6.25
N TYR A 12 -14.11 -14.10 -5.25
CA TYR A 12 -13.55 -12.98 -4.50
C TYR A 12 -12.13 -12.61 -4.96
N ARG A 13 -11.74 -11.36 -4.74
CA ARG A 13 -10.37 -10.89 -4.91
C ARG A 13 -9.98 -10.04 -3.71
N VAL A 14 -8.72 -10.15 -3.28
CA VAL A 14 -8.11 -9.18 -2.36
C VAL A 14 -7.32 -8.22 -3.22
N THR A 15 -7.73 -6.96 -3.25
CA THR A 15 -7.10 -5.91 -4.06
C THR A 15 -6.30 -4.96 -3.17
N PRO A 16 -5.38 -4.15 -3.75
CA PRO A 16 -4.81 -3.00 -3.07
C PRO A 16 -5.87 -2.03 -2.56
N TYR A 17 -5.42 -1.02 -1.80
CA TYR A 17 -6.30 0.04 -1.33
C TYR A 17 -7.07 0.69 -2.49
N SER A 18 -8.35 0.92 -2.25
CA SER A 18 -9.22 1.76 -3.07
C SER A 18 -10.09 2.59 -2.12
N GLY A 19 -10.28 3.86 -2.45
CA GLY A 19 -11.15 4.77 -1.71
C GLY A 19 -12.63 4.56 -1.97
N GLY A 20 -13.43 5.61 -1.70
CA GLY A 20 -14.87 5.64 -2.00
C GLY A 20 -15.79 5.13 -0.90
N SER A 21 -15.28 4.85 0.30
CA SER A 21 -16.09 4.46 1.46
C SER A 21 -15.46 4.87 2.79
N ASP A 22 -16.16 4.65 3.91
CA ASP A 22 -15.83 5.18 5.23
C ASP A 22 -14.56 4.60 5.87
N HIS A 23 -14.05 3.46 5.38
CA HIS A 23 -12.80 2.85 5.86
C HIS A 23 -11.62 3.82 5.79
N MET A 24 -11.65 4.76 4.85
CA MET A 24 -10.64 5.81 4.71
C MET A 24 -10.51 6.70 5.96
N MET A 25 -11.59 6.92 6.71
CA MET A 25 -11.60 7.72 7.94
C MET A 25 -10.79 7.04 9.05
N PHE A 26 -10.84 5.72 9.10
CA PHE A 26 -10.08 4.89 10.05
C PHE A 26 -8.61 4.77 9.65
N ILE A 27 -8.34 4.56 8.35
CA ILE A 27 -6.98 4.46 7.82
C ILE A 27 -6.19 5.75 8.08
N ASP A 28 -6.83 6.93 7.90
CA ASP A 28 -6.23 8.23 8.25
C ASP A 28 -5.79 8.30 9.72
N ARG A 29 -6.55 7.67 10.62
CA ARG A 29 -6.28 7.55 12.05
C ARG A 29 -5.28 6.46 12.41
N LYS A 30 -4.69 5.79 11.42
CA LYS A 30 -3.79 4.63 11.59
C LYS A 30 -4.49 3.44 12.25
N ILE A 31 -5.80 3.35 12.08
CA ILE A 31 -6.60 2.18 12.45
C ILE A 31 -6.74 1.34 11.18
N PRO A 32 -6.33 0.05 11.19
CA PRO A 32 -6.53 -0.83 10.04
C PRO A 32 -8.00 -0.87 9.65
N GLY A 33 -8.29 -0.61 8.38
CA GLY A 33 -9.63 -0.66 7.81
C GLY A 33 -9.59 -1.37 6.47
N MET A 34 -10.64 -2.15 6.18
CA MET A 34 -10.85 -2.77 4.88
C MET A 34 -12.29 -2.55 4.45
N MET A 35 -12.49 -2.46 3.14
CA MET A 35 -13.82 -2.45 2.53
C MET A 35 -14.12 -3.83 1.97
N MET A 36 -15.28 -4.38 2.29
CA MET A 36 -15.86 -5.53 1.61
C MET A 36 -16.87 -5.01 0.61
N GLY A 37 -16.51 -5.05 -0.67
CA GLY A 37 -17.33 -4.53 -1.76
C GLY A 37 -17.76 -5.62 -2.74
N HIS A 38 -18.73 -5.27 -3.58
CA HIS A 38 -19.18 -6.05 -4.73
C HIS A 38 -18.78 -5.33 -6.02
N GLY A 39 -18.38 -6.08 -7.05
CA GLY A 39 -18.07 -5.49 -8.35
C GLY A 39 -17.88 -6.55 -9.44
N PRO A 40 -18.26 -6.25 -10.70
CA PRO A 40 -18.91 -5.01 -11.15
C PRO A 40 -20.39 -4.93 -10.75
N ASP A 41 -20.84 -3.74 -10.34
CA ASP A 41 -22.24 -3.44 -10.00
C ASP A 41 -22.83 -2.45 -11.02
N TYR A 42 -23.82 -2.89 -11.79
CA TYR A 42 -24.48 -2.06 -12.79
C TYR A 42 -25.63 -1.21 -12.21
N THR A 43 -26.07 -1.51 -10.99
CA THR A 43 -27.19 -0.83 -10.31
C THR A 43 -26.73 0.35 -9.46
N HIS A 44 -25.44 0.39 -9.11
CA HIS A 44 -24.82 1.45 -8.33
C HIS A 44 -25.15 2.87 -8.83
N HIS A 45 -25.68 3.72 -7.95
CA HIS A 45 -26.12 5.10 -8.24
C HIS A 45 -27.22 5.21 -9.32
N THR A 46 -28.06 4.20 -9.48
CA THR A 46 -29.21 4.22 -10.38
C THR A 46 -30.52 3.98 -9.62
N SER A 47 -31.66 4.26 -10.25
CA SER A 47 -32.97 3.90 -9.71
C SER A 47 -33.24 2.39 -9.64
N ASP A 48 -32.37 1.56 -10.25
CA ASP A 48 -32.46 0.10 -10.24
C ASP A 48 -31.79 -0.51 -9.00
N ASP A 49 -31.17 0.28 -8.12
CA ASP A 49 -30.63 -0.15 -6.83
C ASP A 49 -31.78 -0.46 -5.86
N THR A 50 -32.35 -1.66 -6.01
CA THR A 50 -33.50 -2.15 -5.27
C THR A 50 -33.20 -3.48 -4.58
N PRO A 51 -33.86 -3.81 -3.45
CA PRO A 51 -33.58 -5.04 -2.70
C PRO A 51 -33.68 -6.35 -3.51
N ASP A 52 -34.45 -6.39 -4.60
CA ASP A 52 -34.55 -7.57 -5.47
C ASP A 52 -33.30 -7.82 -6.33
N LYS A 53 -32.34 -6.89 -6.36
CA LYS A 53 -31.03 -7.05 -7.02
C LYS A 53 -29.97 -7.67 -6.12
N VAL A 54 -30.21 -7.75 -4.81
CA VAL A 54 -29.28 -8.32 -3.85
C VAL A 54 -29.28 -9.85 -3.96
N ASP A 55 -28.11 -10.44 -4.23
CA ASP A 55 -27.96 -11.89 -4.13
C ASP A 55 -27.90 -12.33 -2.65
N PRO A 56 -28.90 -13.10 -2.16
CA PRO A 56 -28.94 -13.51 -0.76
C PRO A 56 -27.79 -14.46 -0.36
N VAL A 57 -27.18 -15.19 -1.31
CA VAL A 57 -26.03 -16.06 -1.03
C VAL A 57 -24.75 -15.24 -0.93
N GLU A 58 -24.59 -14.20 -1.76
CA GLU A 58 -23.46 -13.28 -1.63
C GLU A 58 -23.54 -12.51 -0.31
N LEU A 59 -24.70 -11.95 0.02
CA LEU A 59 -24.91 -11.24 1.28
C LEU A 59 -24.58 -12.14 2.49
N GLN A 60 -25.10 -13.37 2.51
CA GLN A 60 -24.79 -14.35 3.55
C GLN A 60 -23.28 -14.64 3.67
N ARG A 61 -22.57 -14.79 2.54
CA ARG A 61 -21.12 -15.06 2.55
C ARG A 61 -20.35 -13.87 3.10
N SER A 62 -20.71 -12.65 2.68
CA SER A 62 -20.11 -11.41 3.19
C SER A 62 -20.31 -11.27 4.70
N GLU A 63 -21.52 -11.54 5.20
CA GLU A 63 -21.83 -11.52 6.65
C GLU A 63 -20.99 -12.52 7.44
N VAL A 64 -20.87 -13.77 6.94
CA VAL A 64 -20.06 -14.83 7.58
C VAL A 64 -18.58 -14.45 7.60
N ILE A 65 -18.05 -13.91 6.50
CA ILE A 65 -16.64 -13.48 6.42
C ILE A 65 -16.40 -12.31 7.37
N ALA A 66 -17.25 -11.28 7.35
CA ALA A 66 -17.12 -10.11 8.21
C ALA A 66 -17.20 -10.50 9.69
N SER A 67 -18.26 -11.20 10.09
CA SER A 67 -18.50 -11.58 11.48
C SER A 67 -17.45 -12.59 11.98
N GLY A 68 -17.08 -13.55 11.14
CA GLY A 68 -16.03 -14.52 11.46
C GLY A 68 -14.67 -13.86 11.65
N THR A 69 -14.32 -12.87 10.81
CA THR A 69 -13.07 -12.11 10.96
C THR A 69 -13.05 -11.33 12.26
N VAL A 70 -14.14 -10.61 12.58
CA VAL A 70 -14.24 -9.85 13.84
C VAL A 70 -14.17 -10.78 15.04
N TYR A 71 -14.93 -11.87 15.05
CA TYR A 71 -14.94 -12.83 16.15
C TYR A 71 -13.56 -13.47 16.36
N TYR A 72 -12.92 -13.91 15.27
CA TYR A 72 -11.60 -14.54 15.32
C TYR A 72 -10.54 -13.59 15.86
N LEU A 73 -10.41 -12.39 15.29
CA LEU A 73 -9.38 -11.42 15.71
C LEU A 73 -9.62 -10.85 17.11
N SER A 74 -10.87 -10.79 17.59
CA SER A 74 -11.19 -10.23 18.91
C SER A 74 -10.95 -11.20 20.07
N ASN A 75 -10.72 -12.49 19.79
CA ASN A 75 -10.69 -13.55 20.81
C ASN A 75 -9.56 -14.56 20.60
N LEU A 76 -8.43 -14.14 20.01
CA LEU A 76 -7.28 -15.01 19.78
C LEU A 76 -6.62 -15.44 21.11
N ASP A 77 -6.52 -16.75 21.33
CA ASP A 77 -5.54 -17.29 22.29
C ASP A 77 -4.10 -17.25 21.71
N GLU A 78 -3.09 -17.57 22.53
CA GLU A 78 -1.68 -17.51 22.08
C GLU A 78 -1.37 -18.49 20.94
N ALA A 79 -1.98 -19.68 20.94
CA ALA A 79 -1.74 -20.69 19.91
C ALA A 79 -2.36 -20.30 18.56
N GLN A 80 -3.58 -19.76 18.59
CA GLN A 80 -4.29 -19.20 17.43
C GLN A 80 -3.56 -17.98 16.88
N ALA A 81 -3.06 -17.10 17.75
CA ALA A 81 -2.26 -15.95 17.34
C ALA A 81 -0.94 -16.37 16.69
N ALA A 82 -0.25 -17.38 17.23
CA ALA A 82 0.95 -17.95 16.62
C ALA A 82 0.65 -18.58 15.24
N ASP A 83 -0.56 -19.12 15.03
CA ASP A 83 -1.00 -19.59 13.72
C ASP A 83 -1.25 -18.44 12.73
N LEU A 84 -1.90 -17.37 13.19
CA LEU A 84 -2.06 -16.14 12.42
C LEU A 84 -0.71 -15.54 12.01
N VAL A 85 0.31 -15.62 12.87
CA VAL A 85 1.69 -15.23 12.54
C VAL A 85 2.23 -16.05 11.37
N ARG A 86 2.04 -17.37 11.35
CA ARG A 86 2.47 -18.24 10.24
C ARG A 86 1.74 -17.92 8.95
N LEU A 87 0.43 -17.70 9.01
CA LEU A 87 -0.36 -17.28 7.85
C LEU A 87 0.12 -15.93 7.30
N CYS A 88 0.34 -14.95 8.20
CA CYS A 88 0.85 -13.64 7.82
C CYS A 88 2.26 -13.74 7.20
N ALA A 89 3.14 -14.57 7.76
CA ALA A 89 4.49 -14.81 7.23
C ALA A 89 4.45 -15.43 5.83
N ALA A 90 3.58 -16.43 5.60
CA ALA A 90 3.39 -17.03 4.29
C ALA A 90 2.89 -16.02 3.25
N ASN A 91 1.93 -15.18 3.62
CA ASN A 91 1.43 -14.10 2.77
C ASN A 91 2.48 -13.01 2.50
N ALA A 92 3.29 -12.66 3.51
CA ALA A 92 4.41 -11.74 3.34
C ALA A 92 5.47 -12.30 2.38
N ALA A 93 5.85 -13.56 2.54
CA ALA A 93 6.79 -14.23 1.64
C ALA A 93 6.26 -14.30 0.20
N LYS A 94 4.96 -14.63 0.02
CA LYS A 94 4.32 -14.58 -1.29
C LYS A 94 4.41 -13.19 -1.91
N ARG A 95 4.06 -12.13 -1.16
CA ARG A 95 4.12 -10.74 -1.63
C ARG A 95 5.54 -10.34 -2.05
N THR A 96 6.55 -10.70 -1.25
CA THR A 96 7.96 -10.46 -1.59
C THR A 96 8.38 -11.24 -2.82
N GLY A 97 7.92 -12.49 -2.99
CA GLY A 97 8.17 -13.29 -4.19
C GLY A 97 7.55 -12.69 -5.46
N ASP A 98 6.29 -12.25 -5.39
CA ASP A 98 5.62 -11.58 -6.51
C ASP A 98 6.34 -10.28 -6.89
N ALA A 99 6.72 -9.46 -5.90
CA ALA A 99 7.50 -8.24 -6.08
C ALA A 99 8.89 -8.54 -6.65
N SER A 100 9.57 -9.58 -6.17
CA SER A 100 10.87 -10.02 -6.69
C SER A 100 10.80 -10.39 -8.16
N ARG A 101 9.74 -11.09 -8.59
CA ARG A 101 9.54 -11.46 -9.98
C ARG A 101 9.37 -10.23 -10.87
N LEU A 102 8.53 -9.28 -10.45
CA LEU A 102 8.32 -8.02 -11.17
C LEU A 102 9.64 -7.21 -11.25
N ALA A 103 10.32 -7.06 -10.12
CA ALA A 103 11.59 -6.35 -10.00
C ALA A 103 12.68 -6.96 -10.88
N ALA A 104 12.79 -8.29 -10.93
CA ALA A 104 13.71 -8.98 -11.82
C ALA A 104 13.38 -8.74 -13.30
N GLN A 105 12.10 -8.66 -13.67
CA GLN A 105 11.68 -8.33 -15.04
C GLN A 105 12.04 -6.88 -15.42
N LEU A 106 11.86 -5.92 -14.50
CA LEU A 106 12.29 -4.53 -14.71
C LEU A 106 13.79 -4.47 -15.01
N VAL A 107 14.62 -5.15 -14.19
CA VAL A 107 16.06 -5.22 -14.39
C VAL A 107 16.43 -5.95 -15.68
N SER A 108 15.73 -7.01 -16.07
CA SER A 108 16.02 -7.74 -17.33
C SER A 108 15.68 -6.92 -18.57
N ASN A 109 14.55 -6.23 -18.57
CA ASN A 109 14.01 -5.57 -19.77
C ASN A 109 14.55 -4.14 -19.97
N ALA A 110 15.25 -3.57 -18.99
CA ALA A 110 15.79 -2.22 -19.11
C ALA A 110 16.81 -2.10 -20.24
N GLN A 111 16.83 -0.98 -20.94
CA GLN A 111 17.97 -0.63 -21.80
C GLN A 111 19.22 -0.41 -20.94
N GLU A 112 20.42 -0.64 -21.48
CA GLU A 112 21.68 -0.48 -20.71
C GLU A 112 21.80 0.93 -20.11
N SER A 113 21.43 1.96 -20.86
CA SER A 113 21.41 3.36 -20.42
C SER A 113 20.43 3.66 -19.28
N ARG A 114 19.47 2.76 -19.02
CA ARG A 114 18.41 2.90 -18.02
C ARG A 114 18.50 1.86 -16.90
N LEU A 115 19.57 1.06 -16.90
CA LEU A 115 19.78 0.00 -15.93
C LEU A 115 19.92 0.53 -14.48
N PRO A 116 20.60 1.67 -14.21
CA PRO A 116 20.63 2.28 -12.89
C PRO A 116 19.23 2.61 -12.33
N GLU A 117 18.37 3.20 -13.15
CA GLU A 117 17.01 3.60 -12.77
C GLU A 117 16.12 2.37 -12.56
N ALA A 118 16.23 1.38 -13.45
CA ALA A 118 15.48 0.14 -13.33
C ALA A 118 15.89 -0.66 -12.08
N LEU A 119 17.18 -0.70 -11.75
CA LEU A 119 17.66 -1.32 -10.51
C LEU A 119 17.13 -0.57 -9.29
N GLN A 120 17.15 0.76 -9.31
CA GLN A 120 16.62 1.56 -8.21
C GLN A 120 15.12 1.29 -8.00
N GLU A 121 14.32 1.32 -9.06
CA GLU A 121 12.89 1.01 -9.00
C GLU A 121 12.65 -0.42 -8.48
N ALA A 122 13.38 -1.40 -9.01
CA ALA A 122 13.31 -2.79 -8.56
C ALA A 122 13.60 -2.94 -7.05
N LEU A 123 14.61 -2.25 -6.53
CA LEU A 123 14.96 -2.28 -5.11
C LEU A 123 13.90 -1.59 -4.24
N ILE A 124 13.32 -0.47 -4.71
CA ILE A 124 12.20 0.20 -4.04
C ILE A 124 10.99 -0.73 -3.97
N THR A 125 10.59 -1.34 -5.09
CA THR A 125 9.43 -2.24 -5.16
C THR A 125 9.55 -3.41 -4.18
N VAL A 126 10.70 -4.10 -4.15
CA VAL A 126 10.90 -5.21 -3.20
C VAL A 126 11.03 -4.68 -1.77
N GLY A 127 11.73 -3.58 -1.56
CA GLY A 127 11.90 -2.92 -0.26
C GLY A 127 10.58 -2.59 0.42
N GLU A 128 9.68 -1.92 -0.29
CA GLU A 128 8.36 -1.54 0.22
C GLU A 128 7.46 -2.76 0.45
N SER A 129 7.46 -3.72 -0.48
CA SER A 129 6.73 -4.99 -0.32
C SER A 129 7.16 -5.75 0.96
N GLY A 130 8.47 -5.84 1.20
CA GLY A 130 9.02 -6.44 2.41
C GLY A 130 8.68 -5.65 3.68
N ARG A 131 8.75 -4.32 3.61
CA ARG A 131 8.37 -3.42 4.73
C ARG A 131 6.91 -3.63 5.14
N VAL A 132 5.99 -3.75 4.18
CA VAL A 132 4.57 -4.05 4.46
C VAL A 132 4.43 -5.41 5.14
N GLY A 133 5.16 -6.43 4.69
CA GLY A 133 5.17 -7.76 5.34
C GLY A 133 5.64 -7.71 6.79
N LEU A 134 6.73 -7.00 7.07
CA LEU A 134 7.28 -6.81 8.42
C LEU A 134 6.29 -6.09 9.34
N GLN A 135 5.63 -5.05 8.83
CA GLN A 135 4.62 -4.29 9.59
C GLN A 135 3.36 -5.12 9.86
N ALA A 136 2.90 -5.91 8.88
CA ALA A 136 1.76 -6.81 9.05
C ALA A 136 2.03 -7.85 10.15
N LEU A 137 3.22 -8.48 10.14
CA LEU A 137 3.65 -9.38 11.23
C LEU A 137 3.64 -8.67 12.59
N GLY A 138 4.19 -7.46 12.64
CA GLY A 138 4.21 -6.66 13.85
C GLY A 138 2.82 -6.32 14.38
N SER A 139 1.85 -6.09 13.50
CA SER A 139 0.48 -5.69 13.89
C SER A 139 -0.30 -6.78 14.63
N ILE A 140 0.12 -8.04 14.55
CA ILE A 140 -0.55 -9.16 15.23
C ILE A 140 -0.54 -8.98 16.75
N VAL A 141 0.46 -8.29 17.30
CA VAL A 141 0.55 -7.99 18.73
C VAL A 141 -0.58 -7.08 19.25
N TRP A 142 -1.31 -6.41 18.35
CA TRP A 142 -2.51 -5.64 18.71
C TRP A 142 -3.71 -6.53 19.05
N TYR A 143 -3.76 -7.75 18.50
CA TYR A 143 -4.83 -8.71 18.74
C TYR A 143 -4.49 -9.68 19.87
N ASN A 144 -3.22 -10.08 19.98
CA ASN A 144 -2.73 -10.89 21.09
C ASN A 144 -1.27 -10.54 21.39
N ASN A 145 -0.98 -10.10 22.61
CA ASN A 145 0.37 -9.76 23.06
C ASN A 145 0.88 -10.78 24.10
N GLY A 146 0.60 -12.06 23.90
CA GLY A 146 1.17 -13.16 24.68
C GLY A 146 2.67 -13.34 24.44
N LYS A 147 3.35 -14.11 25.29
CA LYS A 147 4.79 -14.35 25.12
C LYS A 147 5.05 -15.17 23.86
N GLU A 148 4.29 -16.25 23.64
CA GLU A 148 4.43 -17.12 22.48
C GLU A 148 4.20 -16.34 21.19
N THR A 149 3.17 -15.49 21.15
CA THR A 149 2.87 -14.63 20.01
C THR A 149 4.01 -13.67 19.69
N ARG A 150 4.55 -12.95 20.68
CA ARG A 150 5.69 -12.04 20.47
C ARG A 150 6.92 -12.76 19.95
N ASP A 151 7.24 -13.92 20.51
CA ASP A 151 8.40 -14.71 20.09
C ASP A 151 8.22 -15.17 18.63
N ALA A 152 7.02 -15.65 18.27
CA ALA A 152 6.70 -16.04 16.90
C ALA A 152 6.80 -14.86 15.91
N VAL A 153 6.24 -13.69 16.27
CA VAL A 153 6.34 -12.45 15.47
C VAL A 153 7.80 -12.09 15.24
N GLN A 154 8.62 -12.08 16.30
CA GLN A 154 10.04 -11.73 16.21
C GLN A 154 10.81 -12.68 15.29
N VAL A 155 10.60 -14.00 15.42
CA VAL A 155 11.24 -15.00 14.56
C VAL A 155 10.87 -14.78 13.09
N MET A 156 9.58 -14.58 12.80
CA MET A 156 9.12 -14.40 11.43
C MET A 156 9.54 -13.06 10.83
N GLN A 157 9.61 -11.99 11.64
CA GLN A 157 10.15 -10.70 11.20
C GLN A 157 11.64 -10.79 10.86
N THR A 158 12.44 -11.49 11.67
CA THR A 158 13.86 -11.73 11.38
C THR A 158 14.01 -12.48 10.05
N LYS A 159 13.27 -13.57 9.85
CA LYS A 159 13.32 -14.34 8.60
C LYS A 159 12.90 -13.51 7.38
N ALA A 160 11.82 -12.74 7.49
CA ALA A 160 11.35 -11.87 6.41
C ALA A 160 12.37 -10.79 6.05
N ALA A 161 13.07 -10.22 7.05
CA ALA A 161 14.14 -9.25 6.81
C ALA A 161 15.37 -9.88 6.12
N GLU A 162 15.72 -11.12 6.46
CA GLU A 162 16.78 -11.87 5.80
C GLU A 162 16.42 -12.18 4.34
N ASP A 163 15.19 -12.61 4.08
CA ASP A 163 14.69 -12.87 2.71
C ASP A 163 14.71 -11.61 1.87
N LEU A 164 14.26 -10.49 2.43
CA LEU A 164 14.32 -9.19 1.76
C LEU A 164 15.75 -8.84 1.37
N LYS A 165 16.70 -8.96 2.30
CA LYS A 165 18.13 -8.71 2.05
C LYS A 165 18.68 -9.64 0.96
N PHE A 166 18.31 -10.93 0.99
CA PHE A 166 18.71 -11.90 -0.01
C PHE A 166 18.20 -11.52 -1.41
N VAL A 167 16.91 -11.20 -1.54
CA VAL A 167 16.29 -10.78 -2.81
C VAL A 167 16.91 -9.49 -3.33
N SER A 168 17.09 -8.47 -2.49
CA SER A 168 17.74 -7.22 -2.91
C SER A 168 19.16 -7.47 -3.44
N ASN A 169 19.92 -8.37 -2.81
CA ASN A 169 21.24 -8.73 -3.29
C ASN A 169 21.21 -9.51 -4.61
N LEU A 170 20.20 -10.37 -4.84
CA LEU A 170 20.00 -11.03 -6.12
C LEU A 170 19.76 -10.02 -7.24
N LEU A 171 18.92 -9.01 -7.02
CA LEU A 171 18.67 -7.94 -8.01
C LEU A 171 19.95 -7.16 -8.33
N LYS A 172 20.75 -6.82 -7.32
CA LYS A 172 22.06 -6.15 -7.51
C LYS A 172 23.02 -7.01 -8.34
N ARG A 173 23.08 -8.32 -8.08
CA ARG A 173 23.88 -9.27 -8.87
C ARG A 173 23.38 -9.39 -10.30
N GLN A 174 22.07 -9.45 -10.50
CA GLN A 174 21.47 -9.49 -11.83
C GLN A 174 21.83 -8.23 -12.62
N ALA A 175 21.67 -7.04 -12.05
CA ALA A 175 22.08 -5.80 -12.71
C ALA A 175 23.60 -5.78 -13.01
N ALA A 176 24.44 -6.24 -12.07
CA ALA A 176 25.88 -6.34 -12.31
C ALA A 176 26.22 -7.29 -13.46
N SER A 177 25.54 -8.44 -13.58
CA SER A 177 25.75 -9.36 -14.70
C SER A 177 25.41 -8.73 -16.07
N ARG A 178 24.40 -7.84 -16.11
CA ARG A 178 24.08 -7.06 -17.30
C ARG A 178 25.10 -5.97 -17.61
N ASN A 179 25.85 -5.52 -16.61
CA ASN A 179 26.87 -4.48 -16.73
C ASN A 179 28.30 -5.07 -16.74
N ALA A 180 28.50 -6.17 -17.47
CA ALA A 180 29.78 -6.87 -17.59
C ALA A 180 30.44 -7.23 -16.23
N GLY A 181 29.62 -7.57 -15.23
CA GLY A 181 30.06 -7.92 -13.87
C GLY A 181 30.37 -6.74 -12.96
N LYS A 182 30.28 -5.50 -13.45
CA LYS A 182 30.53 -4.29 -12.64
C LYS A 182 29.29 -3.92 -11.85
N SER A 183 29.48 -3.50 -10.61
CA SER A 183 28.38 -2.96 -9.79
C SER A 183 27.69 -1.82 -10.52
N VAL A 184 26.36 -1.89 -10.63
CA VAL A 184 25.54 -0.79 -11.14
C VAL A 184 25.26 0.12 -9.95
N ALA A 185 25.65 1.39 -10.05
CA ALA A 185 25.21 2.39 -9.09
C ALA A 185 23.69 2.55 -9.21
N GLU A 186 22.99 2.63 -8.08
CA GLU A 186 21.59 2.99 -8.08
C GLU A 186 21.47 4.42 -8.64
N ALA A 187 20.46 4.68 -9.48
CA ALA A 187 20.28 6.03 -10.03
C ALA A 187 20.16 7.06 -8.91
N GLY A 188 21.05 8.06 -8.91
CA GLY A 188 21.00 9.18 -7.99
C GLY A 188 19.93 10.17 -8.44
N GLY A 189 18.74 10.11 -7.86
CA GLY A 189 17.84 11.24 -7.84
C GLY A 189 18.26 12.21 -6.73
N GLU A 190 18.02 13.51 -6.91
CA GLU A 190 18.12 14.44 -5.79
C GLU A 190 17.22 13.93 -4.65
N THR A 191 17.84 13.63 -3.51
CA THR A 191 17.09 13.16 -2.35
C THR A 191 16.52 14.39 -1.65
N ASP A 192 15.21 14.54 -1.72
CA ASP A 192 14.50 15.54 -0.95
C ASP A 192 14.34 15.04 0.50
N ILE A 193 15.15 15.63 1.38
CA ILE A 193 15.23 15.31 2.80
C ILE A 193 14.23 16.08 3.65
N ARG A 194 13.41 16.97 3.06
CA ARG A 194 12.40 17.73 3.80
C ARG A 194 11.36 16.76 4.37
N VAL A 195 10.99 16.96 5.64
CA VAL A 195 10.02 16.11 6.36
C VAL A 195 8.70 16.87 6.47
N PRO A 196 7.65 16.51 5.72
CA PRO A 196 6.33 17.10 5.89
C PRO A 196 5.64 16.58 7.15
N VAL A 197 4.85 17.45 7.78
CA VAL A 197 4.04 17.16 8.97
C VAL A 197 2.62 17.65 8.72
N ARG A 198 1.62 16.81 8.95
CA ARG A 198 0.23 17.24 8.84
C ARG A 198 -0.15 18.24 9.94
N THR A 199 -0.93 19.24 9.57
CA THR A 199 -1.55 20.17 10.53
C THR A 199 -3.02 19.86 10.78
N THR A 200 -3.60 18.94 10.02
CA THR A 200 -5.02 18.58 10.05
C THR A 200 -5.29 17.18 10.57
N ARG A 201 -6.52 16.99 11.05
CA ARG A 201 -7.08 15.68 11.39
C ARG A 201 -8.16 15.30 10.36
N GLY A 202 -8.13 14.06 9.91
CA GLY A 202 -9.08 13.45 9.00
C GLY A 202 -8.43 13.36 7.62
N PRO A 203 -9.02 12.56 6.71
CA PRO A 203 -8.68 12.65 5.30
C PRO A 203 -8.79 14.10 4.83
N LEU A 204 -7.93 14.48 3.90
CA LEU A 204 -8.06 15.78 3.25
C LEU A 204 -9.23 15.76 2.27
N ASP A 205 -9.87 16.91 2.12
CA ASP A 205 -10.84 17.14 1.05
C ASP A 205 -10.21 16.83 -0.31
N PHE A 206 -10.93 16.11 -1.17
CA PHE A 206 -10.40 15.64 -2.46
C PHE A 206 -10.08 16.78 -3.44
N GLY A 207 -10.66 17.96 -3.24
CA GLY A 207 -10.35 19.15 -4.02
C GLY A 207 -9.04 19.83 -3.61
N LEU A 208 -8.40 19.42 -2.51
CA LEU A 208 -7.12 19.98 -2.09
C LEU A 208 -5.93 19.36 -2.83
N PRO A 209 -4.86 20.15 -3.05
CA PRO A 209 -4.71 21.57 -2.69
C PRO A 209 -5.43 22.55 -3.62
N GLU A 210 -5.88 22.11 -4.80
CA GLU A 210 -6.32 22.99 -5.89
C GLU A 210 -7.45 23.95 -5.51
N SER A 211 -8.41 23.51 -4.70
CA SER A 211 -9.56 24.32 -4.26
C SER A 211 -9.20 25.52 -3.39
N LYS A 212 -7.96 25.59 -2.88
CA LYS A 212 -7.47 26.68 -2.00
C LYS A 212 -6.21 27.36 -2.52
N LEU A 213 -5.68 26.96 -3.66
CA LEU A 213 -4.54 27.65 -4.26
C LEU A 213 -4.96 29.03 -4.77
N SER A 214 -4.06 30.02 -4.63
CA SER A 214 -4.21 31.29 -5.35
C SER A 214 -4.15 31.04 -6.86
N HIS A 215 -4.70 31.95 -7.67
CA HIS A 215 -4.65 31.83 -9.13
C HIS A 215 -3.20 31.67 -9.65
N ASP A 216 -2.26 32.44 -9.07
CA ASP A 216 -0.84 32.38 -9.45
C ASP A 216 -0.18 31.06 -9.04
N ASP A 217 -0.51 30.51 -7.87
CA ASP A 217 0.03 29.23 -7.43
C ASP A 217 -0.56 28.05 -8.20
N ALA A 218 -1.85 28.11 -8.52
CA ALA A 218 -2.53 27.14 -9.37
C ALA A 218 -1.89 27.11 -10.77
N ALA A 219 -1.63 28.28 -11.37
CA ALA A 219 -0.93 28.37 -12.64
C ALA A 219 0.49 27.77 -12.58
N LYS A 220 1.22 27.98 -11.47
CA LYS A 220 2.55 27.38 -11.25
C LYS A 220 2.50 25.87 -11.00
N SER A 221 1.41 25.34 -10.45
CA SER A 221 1.27 23.92 -10.13
C SER A 221 0.74 23.07 -11.30
N SER A 222 -0.05 23.70 -12.18
CA SER A 222 -0.73 23.02 -13.29
C SER A 222 0.22 22.10 -14.08
N GLY A 223 -0.14 20.82 -14.17
CA GLY A 223 0.60 19.78 -14.89
C GLY A 223 1.90 19.30 -14.24
N ARG A 224 2.32 19.89 -13.11
CA ARG A 224 3.56 19.51 -12.41
C ARG A 224 3.41 18.31 -11.49
N HIS A 225 2.18 17.96 -11.13
CA HIS A 225 1.89 16.68 -10.48
C HIS A 225 0.72 15.98 -11.17
N GLN A 226 0.75 14.64 -11.17
CA GLN A 226 -0.32 13.78 -11.68
C GLN A 226 -0.53 12.66 -10.68
N LEU A 227 -1.42 12.88 -9.73
CA LEU A 227 -1.82 11.91 -8.71
C LEU A 227 -3.35 11.80 -8.77
N ASN A 228 -3.86 10.58 -8.93
CA ASN A 228 -5.29 10.30 -8.82
C ASN A 228 -5.75 10.29 -7.33
N GLY A 229 -7.05 10.11 -7.08
CA GLY A 229 -7.61 10.16 -5.72
C GLY A 229 -6.95 9.20 -4.73
N ASP A 230 -6.72 7.95 -5.12
CA ASP A 230 -6.12 6.93 -4.26
C ASP A 230 -4.65 7.25 -3.94
N ILE A 231 -3.88 7.68 -4.95
CA ILE A 231 -2.47 8.05 -4.78
C ILE A 231 -2.35 9.30 -3.90
N ARG A 232 -3.24 10.30 -4.07
CA ARG A 232 -3.28 11.50 -3.21
C ARG A 232 -3.57 11.11 -1.76
N PHE A 233 -4.53 10.21 -1.55
CA PHE A 233 -4.90 9.73 -0.21
C PHE A 233 -3.72 9.02 0.46
N GLU A 234 -3.06 8.09 -0.23
CA GLU A 234 -1.88 7.41 0.30
C GLU A 234 -0.69 8.36 0.53
N ALA A 235 -0.46 9.31 -0.38
CA ALA A 235 0.59 10.31 -0.22
C ALA A 235 0.41 11.08 1.10
N VAL A 236 -0.82 11.52 1.40
CA VAL A 236 -1.18 12.18 2.65
C VAL A 236 -1.04 11.25 3.86
N ASN A 237 -1.37 9.96 3.72
CA ASN A 237 -1.18 8.97 4.78
C ASN A 237 0.28 8.72 5.12
N PHE A 238 1.18 8.79 4.15
CA PHE A 238 2.61 8.64 4.37
C PHE A 238 3.26 9.87 5.01
N ILE A 239 2.59 11.03 5.05
CA ILE A 239 3.00 12.21 5.82
C ILE A 239 2.78 11.94 7.32
N ASP A 240 3.76 11.30 7.95
CA ASP A 240 3.73 10.91 9.37
C ASP A 240 4.66 11.78 10.26
N GLY A 241 5.25 12.83 9.70
CA GLY A 241 6.22 13.68 10.39
C GLY A 241 7.58 13.03 10.67
N LYS A 242 7.82 11.87 10.05
CA LYS A 242 9.08 11.12 10.10
C LYS A 242 9.66 10.92 8.70
N ARG A 243 8.82 10.55 7.72
CA ARG A 243 9.27 10.33 6.34
C ARG A 243 9.67 11.62 5.66
N THR A 244 10.74 11.56 4.86
CA THR A 244 11.06 12.63 3.91
C THR A 244 10.17 12.56 2.67
N VAL A 245 10.15 13.62 1.86
CA VAL A 245 9.46 13.63 0.55
C VAL A 245 9.91 12.46 -0.33
N SER A 246 11.22 12.19 -0.42
CA SER A 246 11.71 11.04 -1.20
C SER A 246 11.31 9.69 -0.60
N GLU A 247 11.18 9.55 0.72
CA GLU A 247 10.68 8.32 1.33
C GLU A 247 9.19 8.10 1.07
N ILE A 248 8.39 9.19 1.03
CA ILE A 248 6.99 9.15 0.63
C ILE A 248 6.86 8.72 -0.84
N GLU A 249 7.67 9.31 -1.74
CA GLU A 249 7.67 8.91 -3.15
C GLU A 249 8.03 7.44 -3.33
N LYS A 250 9.06 6.94 -2.62
CA LYS A 250 9.43 5.52 -2.64
C LYS A 250 8.30 4.62 -2.17
N ALA A 251 7.60 4.98 -1.10
CA ALA A 251 6.44 4.24 -0.61
C ALA A 251 5.33 4.17 -1.67
N LEU A 252 5.04 5.28 -2.36
CA LEU A 252 4.07 5.32 -3.44
C LEU A 252 4.50 4.51 -4.67
N ILE A 253 5.79 4.51 -5.03
CA ILE A 253 6.34 3.66 -6.08
C ILE A 253 6.13 2.19 -5.72
N GLY A 254 6.34 1.82 -4.46
CA GLY A 254 6.11 0.48 -3.96
C GLY A 254 4.66 0.00 -4.10
N GLU A 255 3.69 0.90 -3.92
CA GLU A 255 2.26 0.58 -3.96
C GLU A 255 1.67 0.64 -5.38
N PHE A 256 1.98 1.70 -6.13
CA PHE A 256 1.32 2.01 -7.41
C PHE A 256 2.23 1.84 -8.63
N GLY A 257 3.53 1.66 -8.44
CA GLY A 257 4.54 1.67 -9.50
C GLY A 257 4.91 3.09 -9.94
N ARG A 258 6.16 3.27 -10.41
CA ARG A 258 6.70 4.60 -10.74
C ARG A 258 5.94 5.31 -11.86
N GLN A 259 5.35 4.57 -12.80
CA GLN A 259 4.69 5.15 -13.97
C GLN A 259 3.27 5.67 -13.67
N ALA A 260 2.69 5.33 -12.51
CA ALA A 260 1.32 5.69 -12.18
C ALA A 260 1.16 7.17 -11.77
N PHE A 261 2.26 7.85 -11.42
CA PHE A 261 2.21 9.23 -10.94
C PHE A 261 3.52 10.00 -11.19
N LYS A 262 3.47 11.32 -10.98
CA LYS A 262 4.65 12.19 -10.90
C LYS A 262 4.37 13.42 -10.02
N GLY A 263 5.43 14.06 -9.52
CA GLY A 263 5.32 15.36 -8.82
C GLY A 263 4.82 15.27 -7.37
N VAL A 264 5.27 14.27 -6.61
CA VAL A 264 4.92 14.11 -5.19
C VAL A 264 5.41 15.30 -4.36
N ASP A 265 6.63 15.75 -4.63
CA ASP A 265 7.23 16.96 -4.08
C ASP A 265 6.33 18.17 -4.29
N ARG A 266 5.87 18.39 -5.52
CA ARG A 266 5.03 19.53 -5.87
C ARG A 266 3.68 19.47 -5.16
N PHE A 267 3.06 18.29 -5.13
CA PHE A 267 1.80 18.08 -4.42
C PHE A 267 1.94 18.44 -2.93
N ILE A 268 3.02 17.98 -2.27
CA ILE A 268 3.28 18.29 -0.86
C ILE A 268 3.56 19.79 -0.67
N GLU A 269 4.32 20.43 -1.55
CA GLU A 269 4.57 21.88 -1.48
C GLU A 269 3.27 22.68 -1.54
N ASP A 270 2.33 22.29 -2.40
CA ASP A 270 1.04 22.96 -2.50
C ASP A 270 0.15 22.71 -1.28
N LEU A 271 0.20 21.51 -0.70
CA LEU A 271 -0.43 21.25 0.61
C LEU A 271 0.16 22.12 1.72
N VAL A 272 1.46 22.42 1.66
CA VAL A 272 2.11 23.35 2.60
C VAL A 272 1.61 24.77 2.37
N LYS A 273 1.53 25.22 1.12
CA LYS A 273 1.04 26.57 0.78
C LYS A 273 -0.39 26.83 1.27
N VAL A 274 -1.29 25.84 1.17
CA VAL A 274 -2.68 25.97 1.64
C VAL A 274 -2.83 25.68 3.14
N GLY A 275 -1.73 25.44 3.86
CA GLY A 275 -1.67 25.37 5.32
C GLY A 275 -2.15 24.06 5.96
N VAL A 276 -2.38 23.00 5.18
CA VAL A 276 -2.83 21.68 5.69
C VAL A 276 -1.66 20.72 5.98
N VAL A 277 -0.47 21.08 5.50
CA VAL A 277 0.82 20.46 5.82
C VAL A 277 1.79 21.58 6.20
N ARG A 278 2.83 21.26 6.96
CA ARG A 278 3.97 22.15 7.19
C ARG A 278 5.27 21.35 7.10
N TRP A 279 6.38 22.05 6.88
CA TRP A 279 7.69 21.45 7.05
C TRP A 279 8.03 21.33 8.55
N LYS A 280 8.77 20.26 8.89
CA LYS A 280 9.31 20.06 10.23
C LYS A 280 10.50 20.96 10.49
#